data_AF-A0A355CES5-F1
#
_entry.id   AF-A0A355CES5-F1
#
_cell.length_a   1.000
_cell.length_b   1.000
_cell.length_c   1.000
_cell.angle_alpha   90.00
_cell.angle_beta   90.00
_cell.angle_gamma   90.00
#
_symmetry.space_group_name_H-M   'P 1'
#
loop_
_entity.id
_entity.type
_entity.pdbx_description
1 polymer ?
#
loop_
_entity_poly.entity_id
_entity_poly.type
_entity_poly.pdbx_seq_one_letter_code
_entity_poly.pdbx_strand_id
1 'polypeptide(L)'
;MNNQQSGYDFSLIQSLLIQAIDIGLVFTLAYLVLVIVGERRTLWMVRGFIILMLASAVSNWAGLRLLNVALNSLVTGSAVAMAVILQSEFRRFLEQLGRGEILQLFGRDRRPTPEPDSVIDEIVDAVKELSQNRTGALLIVETDAPIDDRDFSVPGVKLNAEVSKELLQTIFQPKTLLHDGAVLIRASRIVSAGVILPLSDRTASRQLGTRHRAAMGITERVQACVCVVVSEETGSISLAFMGTLNRPLTSNKLKELLEAKLFPSEGERAVAPIPIGNFGRQIGLKGWTVLKRILRRPS
;
A
#
# COMPACT_ATOMS: atom_id res chain seq x y z
N MET A 1 -42.05 -26.90 -44.42
CA MET A 1 -41.54 -25.53 -44.17
C MET A 1 -40.90 -25.36 -42.78
N ASN A 2 -40.66 -26.42 -41.99
CA ASN A 2 -40.14 -26.28 -40.60
C ASN A 2 -38.62 -26.50 -40.43
N ASN A 3 -37.90 -26.93 -41.47
CA ASN A 3 -36.49 -27.32 -41.29
C ASN A 3 -35.49 -26.16 -41.43
N GLN A 4 -35.95 -24.98 -41.86
CA GLN A 4 -35.10 -23.79 -42.03
C GLN A 4 -35.10 -22.90 -40.80
N GLN A 5 -36.16 -22.89 -39.98
CA GLN A 5 -36.25 -22.09 -38.75
C GLN A 5 -35.30 -22.59 -37.65
N SER A 6 -35.16 -23.93 -37.49
CA SER A 6 -34.35 -24.53 -36.42
C SER A 6 -32.84 -24.27 -36.54
N GLY A 7 -32.35 -23.94 -37.73
CA GLY A 7 -30.93 -23.62 -37.95
C GLY A 7 -30.56 -22.19 -37.51
N TYR A 8 -31.50 -21.24 -37.58
CA TYR A 8 -31.26 -19.86 -37.15
C TYR A 8 -31.16 -19.76 -35.64
N ASP A 9 -32.05 -20.42 -34.89
CA ASP A 9 -32.04 -20.37 -33.41
C ASP A 9 -30.74 -20.95 -32.82
N PHE A 10 -30.21 -22.04 -33.39
CA PHE A 10 -28.95 -22.64 -32.96
C PHE A 10 -27.74 -21.71 -33.22
N SER A 11 -27.71 -21.05 -34.39
CA SER A 11 -26.64 -20.09 -34.72
C SER A 11 -26.66 -18.84 -33.83
N LEU A 12 -27.85 -18.37 -33.43
CA LEU A 12 -28.01 -17.23 -32.52
C LEU A 12 -27.52 -17.57 -31.11
N ILE A 13 -27.89 -18.74 -30.58
CA ILE A 13 -27.43 -19.20 -29.27
C ILE A 13 -25.90 -19.35 -29.25
N GLN A 14 -25.32 -19.92 -30.30
CA GLN A 14 -23.86 -20.05 -30.42
C GLN A 14 -23.17 -18.67 -30.46
N SER A 15 -23.72 -17.71 -31.20
CA SER A 15 -23.16 -16.36 -31.26
C SER A 15 -23.22 -15.62 -29.92
N LEU A 16 -24.33 -15.76 -29.18
CA LEU A 16 -24.50 -15.20 -27.85
C LEU A 16 -23.55 -15.83 -26.83
N LEU A 17 -23.32 -17.15 -26.93
CA LEU A 17 -22.43 -17.89 -26.04
C LEU A 17 -20.96 -17.48 -26.27
N ILE A 18 -20.56 -17.30 -27.54
CA ILE A 18 -19.23 -16.78 -27.88
C ILE A 18 -19.06 -15.34 -27.38
N GLN A 19 -20.06 -14.47 -27.57
CA GLN A 19 -20.02 -13.09 -27.05
C GLN A 19 -19.97 -13.02 -25.53
N ALA A 20 -20.73 -13.88 -24.83
CA ALA A 20 -20.72 -13.95 -23.38
C ALA A 20 -19.36 -14.44 -22.83
N ILE A 21 -18.77 -15.45 -23.49
CA ILE A 21 -17.41 -15.93 -23.17
C ILE A 21 -16.39 -14.81 -23.42
N ASP A 22 -16.48 -14.11 -24.54
CA ASP A 22 -15.55 -13.04 -24.90
C ASP A 22 -15.61 -11.88 -23.88
N ILE A 23 -16.82 -11.41 -23.55
CA ILE A 23 -17.04 -10.41 -22.49
C ILE A 23 -16.52 -10.92 -21.14
N GLY A 24 -16.82 -12.16 -20.78
CA GLY A 24 -16.35 -12.76 -19.54
C GLY A 24 -14.82 -12.79 -19.46
N LEU A 25 -14.16 -13.17 -20.55
CA LEU A 25 -12.70 -13.26 -20.65
C LEU A 25 -12.05 -11.88 -20.59
N VAL A 26 -12.64 -10.87 -21.24
CA VAL A 26 -12.23 -9.47 -21.11
C VAL A 26 -12.36 -8.96 -19.67
N PHE A 27 -13.47 -9.27 -18.99
CA PHE A 27 -13.66 -8.90 -17.58
C PHE A 27 -12.68 -9.61 -16.66
N THR A 28 -12.42 -10.91 -16.87
CA THR A 28 -11.42 -11.66 -16.10
C THR A 28 -10.02 -11.11 -16.33
N LEU A 29 -9.66 -10.79 -17.58
CA LEU A 29 -8.38 -10.16 -17.91
C LEU A 29 -8.25 -8.78 -17.26
N ALA A 30 -9.28 -7.95 -17.32
CA ALA A 30 -9.30 -6.63 -16.69
C ALA A 30 -9.21 -6.73 -15.16
N TYR A 31 -9.93 -7.67 -14.54
CA TYR A 31 -9.85 -7.96 -13.11
C TYR A 31 -8.45 -8.44 -12.71
N LEU A 32 -7.85 -9.33 -13.49
CA LEU A 32 -6.50 -9.83 -13.28
C LEU A 32 -5.49 -8.67 -13.30
N VAL A 33 -5.56 -7.80 -14.32
CA VAL A 33 -4.71 -6.60 -14.42
C VAL A 33 -4.91 -5.68 -13.21
N LEU A 34 -6.15 -5.46 -12.77
CA LEU A 34 -6.44 -4.62 -11.59
C LEU A 34 -5.88 -5.21 -10.29
N VAL A 35 -5.92 -6.53 -10.11
CA VAL A 35 -5.38 -7.21 -8.91
C VAL A 35 -3.85 -7.24 -8.91
N ILE A 36 -3.23 -7.38 -10.08
CA ILE A 36 -1.76 -7.42 -10.22
C ILE A 36 -1.12 -6.06 -10.00
N VAL A 37 -1.83 -4.97 -10.34
CA VAL A 37 -1.37 -3.61 -10.07
C VAL A 37 -1.54 -3.32 -8.56
N GLY A 38 -0.62 -3.84 -7.76
CA GLY A 38 -0.60 -3.70 -6.30
C GLY A 38 -0.26 -2.28 -5.81
N GLU A 39 0.12 -1.37 -6.70
CA GLU A 39 0.51 -0.01 -6.34
C GLU A 39 -0.66 0.97 -6.54
N ARG A 40 -1.12 1.60 -5.44
CA ARG A 40 -2.26 2.54 -5.48
C ARG A 40 -2.06 3.64 -6.53
N ARG A 41 -0.83 4.13 -6.73
CA ARG A 41 -0.50 5.17 -7.72
C ARG A 41 -0.79 4.73 -9.16
N THR A 42 -0.40 3.52 -9.52
CA THR A 42 -0.60 2.96 -10.86
C THR A 42 -2.09 2.66 -11.12
N LEU A 43 -2.83 2.26 -10.08
CA LEU A 43 -4.31 2.13 -10.17
C LEU A 43 -4.99 3.47 -10.49
N TRP A 44 -4.55 4.59 -9.90
CA TRP A 44 -5.09 5.91 -10.24
C TRP A 44 -4.81 6.29 -11.70
N MET A 45 -3.62 5.98 -12.21
CA MET A 45 -3.24 6.25 -13.59
C MET A 45 -4.05 5.41 -14.59
N VAL A 46 -4.19 4.10 -14.33
CA VAL A 46 -5.01 3.19 -15.15
C VAL A 46 -6.48 3.61 -15.12
N ARG A 47 -7.03 3.95 -13.95
CA ARG A 47 -8.42 4.42 -13.83
C ARG A 47 -8.64 5.74 -14.57
N GLY A 48 -7.67 6.66 -14.52
CA GLY A 48 -7.69 7.89 -15.31
C GLY A 48 -7.68 7.62 -16.82
N PHE A 49 -6.86 6.67 -17.28
CA PHE A 49 -6.83 6.26 -18.68
C PHE A 49 -8.14 5.60 -19.14
N ILE A 50 -8.78 4.77 -18.29
CA ILE A 50 -10.10 4.20 -18.55
C ILE A 50 -11.16 5.30 -18.66
N ILE A 51 -11.17 6.27 -17.74
CA ILE A 51 -12.10 7.41 -17.79
C ILE A 51 -11.90 8.19 -19.10
N LEU A 52 -10.66 8.39 -19.52
CA LEU A 52 -10.34 9.08 -20.76
C LEU A 52 -10.83 8.31 -22.00
N MET A 53 -10.66 6.99 -22.03
CA MET A 53 -11.21 6.13 -23.08
C MET A 53 -12.74 6.19 -23.13
N LEU A 54 -13.41 6.14 -21.98
CA LEU A 54 -14.87 6.28 -21.89
C LEU A 54 -15.34 7.66 -22.39
N ALA A 55 -14.65 8.73 -22.00
CA ALA A 55 -14.95 10.08 -22.49
C ALA A 55 -14.79 10.18 -24.00
N SER A 56 -13.76 9.55 -24.59
CA SER A 56 -13.59 9.49 -26.04
C SER A 56 -14.70 8.71 -26.72
N ALA A 57 -15.11 7.56 -26.16
CA ALA A 57 -16.20 6.75 -26.67
C ALA A 57 -17.55 7.49 -26.63
N VAL A 58 -17.85 8.18 -25.52
CA VAL A 58 -19.05 9.03 -25.40
C VAL A 58 -19.01 10.18 -26.40
N SER A 59 -17.85 10.83 -26.58
CA SER A 59 -17.68 11.90 -27.58
C SER A 59 -17.90 11.41 -29.01
N ASN A 60 -17.42 10.20 -29.34
CA ASN A 60 -17.65 9.55 -30.62
C ASN A 60 -19.14 9.24 -30.84
N TRP A 61 -19.80 8.68 -29.82
CA TRP A 61 -21.23 8.37 -29.86
C TRP A 61 -22.10 9.64 -29.97
N ALA A 62 -21.72 10.72 -29.28
CA ALA A 62 -22.41 12.01 -29.33
C ALA A 62 -22.10 12.83 -30.60
N GLY A 63 -21.21 12.36 -31.48
CA GLY A 63 -20.87 13.02 -32.74
C GLY A 63 -20.04 14.32 -32.61
N LEU A 64 -19.39 14.55 -31.46
CA LEU A 64 -18.65 15.78 -31.18
C LEU A 64 -17.27 15.77 -31.88
N ARG A 65 -17.22 16.20 -33.15
CA ARG A 65 -16.01 16.10 -34.00
C ARG A 65 -14.72 16.68 -33.40
N LEU A 66 -14.74 17.93 -32.93
CA LEU A 66 -13.56 18.59 -32.37
C LEU A 66 -13.09 17.92 -31.07
N LEU A 67 -14.05 17.58 -30.20
CA LEU A 67 -13.75 16.92 -28.93
C LEU A 67 -13.22 15.50 -29.16
N ASN A 68 -13.76 14.77 -30.14
CA ASN A 68 -13.29 13.44 -30.51
C ASN A 68 -11.83 13.47 -31.00
N VAL A 69 -11.46 14.43 -31.87
CA VAL A 69 -10.07 14.59 -32.32
C VAL A 69 -9.13 14.88 -31.14
N ALA A 70 -9.53 15.79 -30.25
CA ALA A 70 -8.73 16.15 -29.07
C ALA A 70 -8.56 14.96 -28.11
N LEU A 71 -9.65 14.27 -27.77
CA LEU A 71 -9.65 13.12 -26.87
C LEU A 71 -8.91 11.92 -27.47
N ASN A 72 -9.07 11.61 -28.75
CA ASN A 72 -8.32 10.53 -29.40
C ASN A 72 -6.82 10.82 -29.45
N SER A 73 -6.43 12.07 -29.71
CA SER A 73 -5.01 12.47 -29.64
C SER A 73 -4.46 12.30 -28.22
N LEU A 74 -5.26 12.67 -27.21
CA LEU A 74 -4.89 12.53 -25.81
C LEU A 74 -4.81 11.05 -25.37
N VAL A 75 -5.76 10.21 -25.79
CA VAL A 75 -5.73 8.75 -25.58
C VAL A 75 -4.47 8.16 -26.22
N THR A 76 -4.15 8.54 -27.45
CA THR A 76 -2.97 8.03 -28.16
C THR A 76 -1.68 8.43 -27.45
N GLY A 77 -1.52 9.71 -27.08
CA GLY A 77 -0.34 10.18 -26.35
C GLY A 77 -0.22 9.57 -24.95
N SER A 78 -1.33 9.46 -24.23
CA SER A 78 -1.35 8.83 -22.90
C SER A 78 -1.10 7.33 -22.96
N ALA A 79 -1.53 6.63 -24.00
CA ALA A 79 -1.20 5.21 -24.20
C ALA A 79 0.31 5.00 -24.38
N VAL A 80 0.96 5.85 -25.19
CA VAL A 80 2.43 5.79 -25.38
C VAL A 80 3.15 6.09 -24.06
N ALA A 81 2.77 7.15 -23.35
CA ALA A 81 3.36 7.49 -22.06
C ALA A 81 3.15 6.38 -21.01
N MET A 82 1.95 5.81 -20.99
CA MET A 82 1.59 4.71 -20.10
C MET A 82 2.42 3.45 -20.41
N ALA A 83 2.65 3.11 -21.68
CA ALA A 83 3.47 1.98 -22.07
C ALA A 83 4.93 2.12 -21.62
N VAL A 84 5.49 3.34 -21.67
CA VAL A 84 6.83 3.64 -21.16
C VAL A 84 6.90 3.52 -19.64
N ILE A 85 5.91 4.07 -18.92
CA ILE A 85 5.89 4.03 -17.45
C ILE A 85 5.65 2.61 -16.93
N LEU A 86 4.67 1.90 -17.51
CA LEU A 86 4.30 0.52 -17.13
C LEU A 86 5.31 -0.54 -17.59
N GLN A 87 6.40 -0.16 -18.25
CA GLN A 87 7.37 -1.13 -18.76
C GLN A 87 7.95 -2.00 -17.64
N SER A 88 8.16 -1.42 -16.46
CA SER A 88 8.73 -2.13 -15.30
C SER A 88 7.74 -3.12 -14.67
N GLU A 89 6.47 -2.77 -14.67
CA GLU A 89 5.34 -3.51 -14.11
C GLU A 89 4.98 -4.68 -15.01
N PHE A 90 4.94 -4.45 -16.33
CA PHE A 90 4.69 -5.51 -17.32
C PHE A 90 5.80 -6.56 -17.30
N ARG A 91 7.05 -6.12 -17.14
CA ARG A 91 8.19 -7.01 -16.92
C ARG A 91 8.02 -7.84 -15.65
N ARG A 92 7.70 -7.20 -14.51
CA ARG A 92 7.44 -7.90 -13.23
C ARG A 92 6.30 -8.90 -13.36
N PHE A 93 5.23 -8.55 -14.05
CA PHE A 93 4.10 -9.44 -14.32
C PHE A 93 4.52 -10.68 -15.13
N LEU A 94 5.29 -10.50 -16.21
CA LEU A 94 5.80 -11.60 -17.01
C LEU A 94 6.78 -12.48 -16.21
N GLU A 95 7.60 -11.88 -15.35
CA GLU A 95 8.47 -12.61 -14.43
C GLU A 95 7.66 -13.46 -13.43
N GLN A 96 6.55 -12.94 -12.88
CA GLN A 96 5.63 -13.66 -12.00
C GLN A 96 4.85 -14.77 -12.73
N LEU A 97 4.39 -14.52 -13.97
CA LEU A 97 3.81 -15.53 -14.86
C LEU A 97 4.79 -16.67 -15.12
N GLY A 98 6.03 -16.35 -15.51
CA GLY A 98 7.05 -17.33 -15.86
C GLY A 98 7.51 -18.20 -14.68
N ARG A 99 7.41 -17.69 -13.45
CA ARG A 99 7.73 -18.45 -12.22
C ARG A 99 6.56 -19.31 -11.70
N GLY A 100 5.37 -19.20 -12.30
CA GLY A 100 4.18 -19.90 -11.83
C GLY A 100 3.59 -19.33 -10.52
N GLU A 101 4.03 -18.15 -10.08
CA GLU A 101 3.57 -17.50 -8.85
C GLU A 101 2.11 -17.01 -8.97
N ILE A 102 1.60 -16.81 -10.18
CA ILE A 102 0.18 -16.49 -10.39
C ILE A 102 -0.72 -17.68 -10.03
N LEU A 103 -0.22 -18.91 -10.16
CA LEU A 103 -0.95 -20.07 -9.66
C LEU A 103 -1.03 -20.09 -8.13
N GLN A 104 -0.16 -19.38 -7.41
CA GLN A 104 -0.24 -19.17 -5.95
C GLN A 104 -1.21 -18.03 -5.57
N LEU A 105 -1.56 -17.13 -6.50
CA LEU A 105 -2.63 -16.14 -6.32
C LEU A 105 -4.03 -16.76 -6.49
N PHE A 106 -4.15 -17.80 -7.33
CA PHE A 106 -5.39 -18.58 -7.52
C PHE A 106 -5.45 -19.84 -6.66
N GLY A 107 -4.31 -20.40 -6.31
CA GLY A 107 -4.15 -21.51 -5.40
C GLY A 107 -4.22 -21.00 -3.98
N ARG A 108 -5.26 -21.40 -3.26
CA ARG A 108 -5.30 -21.33 -1.81
C ARG A 108 -4.21 -22.23 -1.26
N ASP A 109 -2.97 -21.77 -1.29
CA ASP A 109 -1.82 -22.49 -0.77
C ASP A 109 -2.03 -22.66 0.73
N ARG A 110 -2.51 -23.85 1.09
CA ARG A 110 -2.43 -24.43 2.42
C ARG A 110 -0.98 -24.81 2.70
N ARG A 111 -0.05 -23.86 2.60
CA ARG A 111 1.14 -23.92 3.46
C ARG A 111 0.64 -23.58 4.85
N PRO A 112 1.02 -24.33 5.90
CA PRO A 112 0.71 -23.91 7.25
C PRO A 112 1.42 -22.58 7.45
N THR A 113 0.68 -21.47 7.27
CA THR A 113 1.08 -20.19 7.84
C THR A 113 1.25 -20.48 9.33
N PRO A 114 2.45 -20.26 9.90
CA PRO A 114 2.56 -20.15 11.33
C PRO A 114 1.47 -19.18 11.77
N GLU A 115 0.71 -19.55 12.81
CA GLU A 115 -0.40 -18.73 13.29
C GLU A 115 0.06 -17.27 13.47
N PRO A 116 -0.77 -16.26 13.15
CA PRO A 116 -0.42 -14.84 13.28
C PRO A 116 0.23 -14.46 14.62
N ASP A 117 -0.17 -15.15 15.69
CA ASP A 117 0.40 -15.02 17.03
C ASP A 117 1.88 -15.38 17.06
N SER A 118 2.32 -16.40 16.31
CA SER A 118 3.69 -16.88 16.35
C SER A 118 4.68 -15.84 15.80
N VAL A 119 4.34 -15.09 14.74
CA VAL A 119 5.28 -14.12 14.15
C VAL A 119 5.46 -12.91 15.06
N ILE A 120 4.38 -12.41 15.67
CA ILE A 120 4.47 -11.31 16.63
C ILE A 120 5.28 -11.76 17.85
N ASP A 121 5.05 -12.99 18.32
CA ASP A 121 5.81 -13.55 19.44
C ASP A 121 7.31 -13.66 19.13
N GLU A 122 7.68 -14.16 17.95
CA GLU A 122 9.08 -14.22 17.49
C GLU A 122 9.73 -12.82 17.44
N ILE A 123 9.00 -11.80 16.95
CA ILE A 123 9.49 -10.41 16.91
C ILE A 123 9.66 -9.86 18.33
N VAL A 124 8.66 -10.04 19.20
CA VAL A 124 8.67 -9.51 20.56
C VAL A 124 9.78 -10.16 21.39
N ASP A 125 9.96 -11.48 21.27
CA ASP A 125 11.02 -12.21 21.96
C ASP A 125 12.41 -11.84 21.44
N ALA A 126 12.57 -11.63 20.13
CA ALA A 126 13.81 -11.09 19.56
C ALA A 126 14.11 -9.69 20.11
N VAL A 127 13.13 -8.79 20.08
CA VAL A 127 13.27 -7.40 20.54
C VAL A 127 13.57 -7.34 22.04
N LYS A 128 12.95 -8.22 22.83
CA LYS A 128 13.21 -8.33 24.27
C LYS A 128 14.67 -8.69 24.55
N GLU A 129 15.20 -9.70 23.86
CA GLU A 129 16.61 -10.12 24.01
C GLU A 129 17.57 -9.01 23.56
N LEU A 130 17.29 -8.39 22.41
CA LEU A 130 18.07 -7.26 21.89
C LEU A 130 18.07 -6.07 22.86
N SER A 131 16.92 -5.79 23.48
CA SER A 131 16.76 -4.74 24.50
C SER A 131 17.59 -5.03 25.76
N GLN A 132 17.54 -6.27 26.27
CA GLN A 132 18.31 -6.70 27.44
C GLN A 132 19.82 -6.60 27.20
N ASN A 133 20.26 -6.97 25.99
CA ASN A 133 21.65 -6.90 25.57
C ASN A 133 22.06 -5.52 25.04
N ARG A 134 21.18 -4.52 25.09
CA ARG A 134 21.39 -3.16 24.54
C ARG A 134 21.92 -3.16 23.11
N THR A 135 21.44 -4.09 22.30
CA THR A 135 21.79 -4.20 20.89
C THR A 135 20.80 -3.37 20.08
N GLY A 136 21.31 -2.39 19.33
CA GLY A 136 20.49 -1.49 18.52
C GLY A 136 19.79 -2.25 17.39
N ALA A 137 18.48 -2.06 17.28
CA ALA A 137 17.68 -2.74 16.26
C ALA A 137 16.65 -1.79 15.64
N LEU A 138 16.31 -2.03 14.39
CA LEU A 138 15.32 -1.28 13.63
C LEU A 138 14.56 -2.23 12.71
N LEU A 139 13.32 -2.54 13.07
CA LEU A 139 12.45 -3.41 12.30
C LEU A 139 11.33 -2.57 11.68
N ILE A 140 11.03 -2.81 10.41
CA ILE A 140 9.90 -2.22 9.70
C ILE A 140 8.95 -3.36 9.39
N VAL A 141 7.73 -3.25 9.89
CA VAL A 141 6.67 -4.24 9.63
C VAL A 141 5.61 -3.59 8.77
N GLU A 142 5.35 -4.21 7.63
CA GLU A 142 4.25 -3.81 6.74
C GLU A 142 2.89 -4.18 7.34
N THR A 143 1.90 -3.31 7.16
CA THR A 143 0.53 -3.53 7.68
C THR A 143 -0.42 -3.91 6.53
N ASP A 144 -0.94 -2.91 5.81
CA ASP A 144 -1.96 -3.12 4.77
C ASP A 144 -1.42 -3.17 3.34
N ALA A 145 -0.30 -2.48 3.07
CA ALA A 145 0.23 -2.30 1.72
C ALA A 145 1.76 -2.45 1.70
N PRO A 146 2.33 -3.06 0.65
CA PRO A 146 3.76 -3.21 0.54
C PRO A 146 4.44 -1.85 0.37
N ILE A 147 5.59 -1.69 1.03
CA ILE A 147 6.46 -0.53 0.85
C ILE A 147 7.24 -0.73 -0.44
N ASP A 148 7.36 0.32 -1.25
CA ASP A 148 8.13 0.25 -2.49
C ASP A 148 9.61 0.53 -2.21
N ASP A 149 10.51 -0.12 -2.97
CA ASP A 149 11.96 0.06 -2.85
C ASP A 149 12.38 1.54 -3.01
N ARG A 150 11.58 2.36 -3.70
CA ARG A 150 11.81 3.81 -3.89
C ARG A 150 11.59 4.65 -2.62
N ASP A 151 10.90 4.12 -1.62
CA ASP A 151 10.68 4.80 -0.35
C ASP A 151 11.91 4.69 0.58
N PHE A 152 12.80 3.74 0.30
CA PHE A 152 14.07 3.55 0.99
C PHE A 152 15.18 4.40 0.36
N SER A 153 16.15 4.79 1.17
CA SER A 153 17.39 5.41 0.67
C SER A 153 18.27 4.35 0.00
N VAL A 154 18.34 3.15 0.60
CA VAL A 154 19.00 1.96 0.03
C VAL A 154 18.18 0.72 0.39
N PRO A 155 17.76 -0.12 -0.58
CA PRO A 155 16.85 -1.25 -0.35
C PRO A 155 17.43 -2.45 0.43
N GLY A 156 18.72 -2.44 0.76
CA GLY A 156 19.40 -3.47 1.54
C GLY A 156 19.64 -4.80 0.79
N VAL A 157 20.02 -5.84 1.54
CA VAL A 157 20.28 -7.19 1.03
C VAL A 157 19.00 -8.03 1.13
N LYS A 158 18.55 -8.61 0.01
CA LYS A 158 17.37 -9.48 -0.02
C LYS A 158 17.66 -10.82 0.64
N LEU A 159 16.82 -11.22 1.59
CA LEU A 159 16.94 -12.48 2.33
C LEU A 159 15.81 -13.45 2.01
N ASN A 160 14.56 -12.95 1.95
CA ASN A 160 13.35 -13.76 1.76
C ASN A 160 13.25 -14.96 2.73
N ALA A 161 13.71 -14.77 3.96
CA ALA A 161 13.73 -15.80 5.00
C ALA A 161 12.45 -15.76 5.84
N GLU A 162 12.13 -16.85 6.53
CA GLU A 162 11.06 -16.87 7.53
C GLU A 162 11.50 -16.10 8.78
N VAL A 163 10.56 -15.40 9.42
CA VAL A 163 10.84 -14.68 10.66
C VAL A 163 11.11 -15.70 11.76
N SER A 164 12.28 -15.62 12.39
CA SER A 164 12.58 -16.30 13.65
C SER A 164 13.38 -15.39 14.55
N LYS A 165 13.26 -15.61 15.85
CA LYS A 165 14.02 -14.91 16.90
C LYS A 165 15.52 -14.97 16.65
N GLU A 166 16.05 -16.16 16.36
CA GLU A 166 17.48 -16.39 16.15
C GLU A 166 17.99 -15.61 14.95
N LEU A 167 17.22 -15.55 13.86
CA LEU A 167 17.60 -14.82 12.66
C LEU A 167 17.62 -13.32 12.91
N LEU A 168 16.58 -12.77 13.56
CA LEU A 168 16.54 -11.35 13.91
C LEU A 168 17.70 -10.96 14.82
N GLN A 169 18.00 -11.76 15.85
CA GLN A 169 19.15 -11.53 16.72
C GLN A 169 20.47 -11.57 15.96
N THR A 170 20.63 -12.55 15.06
CA THR A 170 21.85 -12.70 14.25
C THR A 170 22.06 -11.50 13.33
N ILE A 171 20.99 -10.98 12.71
CA ILE A 171 21.06 -9.81 11.81
C ILE A 171 21.54 -8.59 12.59
N PHE A 172 21.00 -8.33 13.78
CA PHE A 172 21.35 -7.15 14.57
C PHE A 172 22.62 -7.30 15.41
N GLN A 173 23.28 -8.46 15.35
CA GLN A 173 24.55 -8.66 16.03
C GLN A 173 25.58 -7.61 15.57
N PRO A 174 26.20 -6.85 16.49
CA PRO A 174 27.18 -5.83 16.12
C PRO A 174 28.32 -6.39 15.27
N LYS A 175 28.84 -5.56 14.36
CA LYS A 175 29.98 -5.89 13.47
C LYS A 175 29.68 -6.88 12.33
N THR A 176 28.42 -7.28 12.14
CA THR A 176 28.01 -8.01 10.92
C THR A 176 27.80 -7.05 9.75
N LEU A 177 27.64 -7.54 8.52
CA LEU A 177 27.34 -6.65 7.38
C LEU A 177 25.88 -6.18 7.35
N LEU A 178 24.98 -6.85 8.09
CA LEU A 178 23.53 -6.62 8.02
C LEU A 178 22.96 -5.83 9.20
N HIS A 179 23.71 -5.66 10.30
CA HIS A 179 23.24 -4.95 11.50
C HIS A 179 23.08 -3.44 11.31
N ASP A 180 23.73 -2.88 10.29
CA ASP A 180 23.67 -1.45 10.01
C ASP A 180 22.51 -1.16 9.04
N GLY A 181 21.43 -0.64 9.59
CA GLY A 181 20.18 -0.38 8.87
C GLY A 181 18.97 -1.08 9.48
N ALA A 182 17.91 -1.14 8.69
CA ALA A 182 16.63 -1.71 9.07
C ALA A 182 16.41 -3.11 8.47
N VAL A 183 15.53 -3.87 9.10
CA VAL A 183 15.00 -5.14 8.59
C VAL A 183 13.57 -4.92 8.13
N LEU A 184 13.27 -5.28 6.88
CA LEU A 184 11.93 -5.21 6.31
C LEU A 184 11.21 -6.55 6.48
N ILE A 185 10.10 -6.53 7.19
CA ILE A 185 9.23 -7.69 7.45
C ILE A 185 7.91 -7.51 6.73
N ARG A 186 7.54 -8.51 5.93
CA ARG A 186 6.27 -8.61 5.20
C ARG A 186 5.58 -9.89 5.62
N ALA A 187 4.41 -9.77 6.26
CA ALA A 187 3.69 -10.89 6.84
C ALA A 187 4.62 -11.74 7.74
N SER A 188 4.90 -12.99 7.36
CA SER A 188 5.75 -13.94 8.10
C SER A 188 7.20 -14.03 7.60
N ARG A 189 7.63 -13.12 6.72
CA ARG A 189 8.96 -13.18 6.09
C ARG A 189 9.78 -11.90 6.25
N ILE A 190 11.09 -12.09 6.44
CA ILE A 190 12.10 -11.05 6.32
C ILE A 190 12.45 -10.89 4.84
N VAL A 191 12.02 -9.79 4.23
CA VAL A 191 12.24 -9.49 2.81
C VAL A 191 13.70 -9.08 2.59
N SER A 192 14.19 -8.12 3.38
CA SER A 192 15.56 -7.62 3.30
C SER A 192 16.07 -7.13 4.66
N ALA A 193 17.41 -7.06 4.78
CA ALA A 193 18.12 -6.53 5.93
C ALA A 193 19.18 -5.50 5.49
N GLY A 194 19.63 -4.65 6.42
CA GLY A 194 20.54 -3.55 6.11
C GLY A 194 19.90 -2.47 5.22
N VAL A 195 18.59 -2.27 5.33
CA VAL A 195 17.85 -1.25 4.58
C VAL A 195 18.14 0.12 5.18
N ILE A 196 18.61 1.07 4.36
CA ILE A 196 18.85 2.44 4.84
C ILE A 196 17.59 3.26 4.59
N LEU A 197 17.05 3.82 5.67
CA LEU A 197 15.81 4.58 5.65
C LEU A 197 16.07 6.09 5.60
N PRO A 198 15.10 6.87 5.09
CA PRO A 198 15.13 8.31 5.24
C PRO A 198 15.00 8.72 6.71
N LEU A 199 15.67 9.80 7.09
CA LEU A 199 15.61 10.37 8.43
C LEU A 199 14.54 11.48 8.49
N SER A 200 13.82 11.57 9.60
CA SER A 200 12.93 12.71 9.87
C SER A 200 13.72 13.98 10.20
N ASP A 201 13.20 15.12 9.75
CA ASP A 201 13.76 16.47 9.99
C ASP A 201 13.06 17.21 11.16
N ARG A 202 12.07 16.59 11.81
CA ARG A 202 11.32 17.22 12.91
C ARG A 202 12.24 17.59 14.07
N THR A 203 11.99 18.73 14.73
CA THR A 203 12.81 19.24 15.85
C THR A 203 12.87 18.28 17.04
N ALA A 204 11.78 17.58 17.36
CA ALA A 204 11.73 16.52 18.38
C ALA A 204 12.69 15.35 18.09
N SER A 205 13.16 15.22 16.84
CA SER A 205 14.10 14.18 16.41
C SER A 205 15.56 14.49 16.72
N ARG A 206 15.91 15.74 17.09
CA ARG A 206 17.32 16.13 17.36
C ARG A 206 17.91 15.50 18.61
N GLN A 207 17.09 15.11 19.57
CA GLN A 207 17.50 14.37 20.78
C GLN A 207 17.49 12.85 20.57
N LEU A 208 17.17 12.39 19.37
CA LEU A 208 16.99 10.97 19.05
C LEU A 208 18.14 10.44 18.20
N GLY A 209 18.59 9.23 18.50
CA GLY A 209 19.59 8.53 17.70
C GLY A 209 19.11 8.26 16.26
N THR A 210 20.04 7.94 15.38
CA THR A 210 19.80 7.76 13.94
C THR A 210 18.71 6.73 13.62
N ARG A 211 18.67 5.59 14.33
CA ARG A 211 17.61 4.56 14.14
C ARG A 211 16.21 5.06 14.47
N HIS A 212 16.05 5.90 15.50
CA HIS A 212 14.77 6.50 15.85
C HIS A 212 14.33 7.53 14.80
N ARG A 213 15.29 8.34 14.31
CA ARG A 213 15.03 9.30 13.21
C ARG A 213 14.63 8.58 11.93
N ALA A 214 15.28 7.46 11.62
CA ALA A 214 14.97 6.60 10.49
C ALA A 214 13.55 6.02 10.60
N ALA A 215 13.19 5.46 11.76
CA ALA A 215 11.85 4.94 12.03
C ALA A 215 10.75 6.00 11.84
N MET A 216 10.96 7.21 12.34
CA MET A 216 10.01 8.31 12.12
C MET A 216 9.99 8.73 10.64
N GLY A 217 11.15 8.85 9.99
CA GLY A 217 11.23 9.33 8.61
C GLY A 217 10.50 8.41 7.62
N ILE A 218 10.61 7.08 7.78
CA ILE A 218 9.86 6.15 6.92
C ILE A 218 8.35 6.18 7.24
N THR A 219 7.97 6.21 8.52
CA THR A 219 6.54 6.21 8.92
C THR A 219 5.83 7.54 8.66
N GLU A 220 6.58 8.63 8.42
CA GLU A 220 6.05 9.90 7.90
C GLU A 220 5.68 9.80 6.41
N ARG A 221 6.48 9.05 5.62
CA ARG A 221 6.28 8.90 4.18
C ARG A 221 5.28 7.82 3.84
N VAL A 222 5.29 6.73 4.61
CA VAL A 222 4.49 5.54 4.35
C VAL A 222 3.58 5.27 5.54
N GLN A 223 2.27 5.37 5.31
CA GLN A 223 1.25 5.16 6.35
C GLN A 223 1.04 3.68 6.68
N ALA A 224 1.33 2.78 5.73
CA ALA A 224 1.08 1.36 5.84
C ALA A 224 2.24 0.58 6.51
N CYS A 225 2.99 1.21 7.42
CA CYS A 225 4.06 0.55 8.14
C CYS A 225 4.15 0.99 9.60
N VAL A 226 4.66 0.08 10.42
CA VAL A 226 5.03 0.31 11.82
C VAL A 226 6.51 0.01 11.95
N CYS A 227 7.24 0.81 12.71
CA CYS A 227 8.64 0.54 12.99
C CYS A 227 8.86 0.25 14.47
N VAL A 228 9.62 -0.79 14.77
CA VAL A 228 10.08 -1.12 16.12
C VAL A 228 11.55 -0.76 16.22
N VAL A 229 11.92 -0.03 17.27
CA VAL A 229 13.29 0.44 17.48
C VAL A 229 13.78 0.00 18.86
N VAL A 230 14.99 -0.53 18.92
CA VAL A 230 15.72 -0.76 20.18
C VAL A 230 16.90 0.19 20.24
N SER A 231 17.00 0.96 21.32
CA SER A 231 18.11 1.88 21.56
C SER A 231 19.37 1.10 21.95
N GLU A 232 20.48 1.32 21.24
CA GLU A 232 21.79 0.77 21.61
C GLU A 232 22.38 1.40 22.88
N GLU A 233 21.99 2.65 23.19
CA GLU A 233 22.49 3.36 24.37
C GLU A 233 21.77 2.92 25.65
N THR A 234 20.44 2.77 25.57
CA THR A 234 19.58 2.58 26.76
C THR A 234 18.92 1.21 26.83
N GLY A 235 18.91 0.44 25.73
CA GLY A 235 18.07 -0.75 25.58
C GLY A 235 16.58 -0.45 25.46
N SER A 236 16.14 0.80 25.48
CA SER A 236 14.72 1.14 25.44
C SER A 236 14.07 0.73 24.12
N ILE A 237 12.86 0.15 24.23
CA ILE A 237 12.02 -0.22 23.09
C ILE A 237 11.12 0.96 22.75
N SER A 238 11.03 1.29 21.47
CA SER A 238 10.16 2.33 20.94
C SER A 238 9.39 1.80 19.72
N LEU A 239 8.18 2.30 19.51
CA LEU A 239 7.37 2.00 18.33
C LEU A 239 7.05 3.30 17.59
N ALA A 240 7.39 3.38 16.32
CA ALA A 240 7.06 4.51 15.46
C ALA A 240 5.91 4.18 14.52
N PHE A 241 4.94 5.09 14.45
CA PHE A 241 3.78 4.97 13.56
C PHE A 241 3.30 6.37 13.15
N MET A 242 3.03 6.57 11.86
CA MET A 242 2.60 7.86 11.29
C MET A 242 3.47 9.05 11.73
N GLY A 243 4.80 8.86 11.81
CA GLY A 243 5.74 9.91 12.21
C GLY A 243 5.68 10.30 13.69
N THR A 244 4.99 9.53 14.52
CA THR A 244 5.00 9.64 15.98
C THR A 244 5.78 8.48 16.57
N LEU A 245 6.50 8.73 17.67
CA LEU A 245 7.32 7.74 18.35
C LEU A 245 6.78 7.52 19.76
N ASN A 246 6.28 6.32 20.03
CA ASN A 246 5.80 5.89 21.34
C ASN A 246 6.94 5.20 22.10
N ARG A 247 7.34 5.78 23.24
CA ARG A 247 8.48 5.31 24.04
C ARG A 247 8.42 5.81 25.49
N PRO A 248 9.10 5.13 26.43
CA PRO A 248 9.61 3.75 26.32
C PRO A 248 8.46 2.74 26.45
N LEU A 249 8.60 1.58 25.78
CA LEU A 249 7.63 0.49 25.82
C LEU A 249 8.17 -0.73 26.56
N THR A 250 7.26 -1.49 27.19
CA THR A 250 7.54 -2.84 27.68
C THR A 250 7.30 -3.86 26.57
N SER A 251 7.89 -5.06 26.66
CA SER A 251 7.66 -6.15 25.68
C SER A 251 6.18 -6.49 25.55
N ASN A 252 5.45 -6.51 26.67
CA ASN A 252 4.01 -6.79 26.67
C ASN A 252 3.22 -5.68 25.96
N LYS A 253 3.58 -4.41 26.20
CA LYS A 253 2.92 -3.29 25.54
C LYS A 253 3.26 -3.23 24.04
N LEU A 254 4.47 -3.63 23.67
CA LEU A 254 4.85 -3.79 22.27
C LEU A 254 3.97 -4.83 21.57
N LYS A 255 3.79 -6.02 22.18
CA LYS A 255 2.92 -7.07 21.65
C LYS A 255 1.50 -6.55 21.38
N GLU A 256 0.88 -5.96 22.40
CA GLU A 256 -0.47 -5.37 22.29
C GLU A 256 -0.57 -4.33 21.17
N LEU A 257 0.42 -3.44 21.04
CA LEU A 257 0.43 -2.42 19.99
C LEU A 257 0.65 -3.00 18.59
N LEU A 258 1.47 -4.05 18.46
CA LEU A 258 1.69 -4.73 17.19
C LEU A 258 0.44 -5.47 16.74
N GLU A 259 -0.19 -6.23 17.64
CA GLU A 259 -1.46 -6.92 17.38
C GLU A 259 -2.54 -5.93 16.92
N ALA A 260 -2.72 -4.82 17.65
CA ALA A 260 -3.72 -3.80 17.31
C ALA A 260 -3.48 -3.12 15.96
N LYS A 261 -2.22 -3.01 15.50
CA LYS A 261 -1.86 -2.34 14.24
C LYS A 261 -1.78 -3.28 13.04
N LEU A 262 -1.41 -4.55 13.26
CA LEU A 262 -1.31 -5.57 12.21
C LEU A 262 -2.64 -6.29 11.98
N PHE A 263 -3.43 -6.44 13.04
CA PHE A 263 -4.74 -7.06 13.02
C PHE A 263 -5.77 -6.12 13.65
N PRO A 264 -6.13 -5.02 12.97
CA PRO A 264 -7.25 -4.21 13.41
C PRO A 264 -8.49 -5.11 13.42
N SER A 265 -8.93 -5.49 14.62
CA SER A 265 -10.13 -6.29 14.82
C SER A 265 -11.27 -5.65 14.03
N GLU A 266 -12.09 -6.47 13.36
CA GLU A 266 -13.14 -5.98 12.45
C GLU A 266 -14.10 -4.98 13.12
N GLY A 267 -14.12 -4.89 14.46
CA GLY A 267 -14.86 -3.90 15.25
C GLY A 267 -14.31 -2.46 15.21
N GLU A 268 -13.05 -2.23 14.81
CA GLU A 268 -12.43 -0.89 14.85
C GLU A 268 -12.41 -0.18 13.48
N ARG A 269 -12.70 -0.92 12.39
CA ARG A 269 -13.02 -0.31 11.08
C ARG A 269 -14.37 0.42 11.08
N ALA A 270 -15.20 0.25 12.11
CA ALA A 270 -16.52 0.87 12.21
C ALA A 270 -16.55 2.22 12.96
N VAL A 271 -15.50 2.63 13.67
CA VAL A 271 -15.52 3.92 14.40
C VAL A 271 -14.14 4.58 14.38
N ALA A 272 -13.73 5.12 13.23
CA ALA A 272 -12.99 6.37 13.28
C ALA A 272 -14.03 7.46 13.60
N PRO A 273 -13.99 8.13 14.77
CA PRO A 273 -14.77 9.33 14.94
C PRO A 273 -14.21 10.34 13.95
N ILE A 274 -15.00 10.62 12.91
CA ILE A 274 -14.82 11.84 12.12
C ILE A 274 -14.69 12.95 13.14
N PRO A 275 -13.61 13.75 13.15
CA PRO A 275 -13.58 14.95 13.97
C PRO A 275 -14.58 15.93 13.33
N ILE A 276 -15.86 15.78 13.67
CA ILE A 276 -16.86 16.84 13.53
C ILE A 276 -16.60 17.80 14.70
N GLY A 277 -15.42 18.42 14.66
CA GLY A 277 -15.06 19.53 15.52
C GLY A 277 -15.61 20.81 14.91
N ASN A 278 -16.79 21.22 15.41
CA ASN A 278 -17.28 22.61 15.41
C ASN A 278 -17.12 23.44 14.12
N PHE A 279 -17.65 22.95 12.98
CA PHE A 279 -17.90 23.81 11.82
C PHE A 279 -19.31 24.44 11.80
N GLY A 280 -20.10 24.21 12.85
CA GLY A 280 -21.49 24.68 12.99
C GLY A 280 -21.68 26.04 13.67
N ARG A 281 -20.61 26.74 14.08
CA ARG A 281 -20.73 28.02 14.81
C ARG A 281 -20.02 29.23 14.18
N GLN A 282 -19.34 29.07 13.03
CA GLN A 282 -18.60 30.17 12.40
C GLN A 282 -19.16 30.68 11.06
N ILE A 283 -20.23 30.08 10.51
CA ILE A 283 -20.86 30.55 9.26
C ILE A 283 -22.03 31.52 9.52
N GLY A 284 -22.51 31.66 10.77
CA GLY A 284 -23.66 32.51 11.12
C GLY A 284 -23.40 34.02 11.23
N LEU A 285 -22.15 34.50 11.23
CA LEU A 285 -21.85 35.91 11.56
C LEU A 285 -21.19 36.72 10.44
N LYS A 286 -20.68 36.08 9.38
CA LYS A 286 -20.07 36.79 8.23
C LYS A 286 -20.97 36.90 6.99
N GLY A 287 -22.05 36.12 6.89
CA GLY A 287 -23.02 36.23 5.79
C GLY A 287 -23.99 37.40 5.93
N TRP A 288 -24.42 37.72 7.16
CA TRP A 288 -25.44 38.76 7.40
C TRP A 288 -24.89 40.19 7.22
N THR A 289 -23.59 40.39 7.43
CA THR A 289 -22.92 41.68 7.22
C THR A 289 -22.71 41.99 5.74
N VAL A 290 -22.54 40.98 4.89
CA VAL A 290 -22.46 41.15 3.43
C VAL A 290 -23.85 41.39 2.84
N LEU A 291 -24.89 40.71 3.35
CA LEU A 291 -26.26 40.88 2.87
C LEU A 291 -26.84 42.27 3.20
N LYS A 292 -26.51 42.85 4.36
CA LYS A 292 -26.92 44.23 4.72
C LYS A 292 -26.21 45.32 3.91
N ARG A 293 -25.08 45.01 3.27
CA ARG A 293 -24.34 45.96 2.42
C ARG A 293 -24.88 46.04 0.99
N ILE A 294 -25.58 45.00 0.54
CA ILE A 294 -26.20 44.92 -0.79
C ILE A 294 -27.64 45.45 -0.79
N LEU A 295 -28.32 45.49 0.36
CA LEU A 295 -29.71 45.95 0.46
C LEU A 295 -29.89 47.47 0.70
N ARG A 296 -28.83 48.27 0.55
CA ARG A 296 -28.90 49.73 0.71
C ARG A 296 -28.75 50.41 -0.65
N ARG A 297 -29.86 50.50 -1.41
CA ARG A 297 -29.95 51.40 -2.56
C ARG A 297 -29.86 52.85 -2.07
N PRO A 298 -29.04 53.71 -2.67
CA PRO A 298 -29.14 55.15 -2.46
C PRO A 298 -30.39 55.67 -3.19
N SER A 299 -31.15 56.53 -2.51
CA SER A 299 -31.93 57.59 -3.16
C SER A 299 -30.99 58.64 -3.73
#